data_AF-A0A9X8YLL5-F1
#
_entry.id   AF-A0A9X8YLL5-F1
#
_cell.length_a   1.000
_cell.length_b   1.000
_cell.length_c   1.000
_cell.angle_alpha   90.00
_cell.angle_beta   90.00
_cell.angle_gamma   90.00
#
_symmetry.space_group_name_H-M   'P 1'
#
loop_
_entity.id
_entity.type
_entity.pdbx_description
1 polymer ?
#
loop_
_entity_poly.entity_id
_entity_poly.type
_entity_poly.pdbx_seq_one_letter_code
_entity_poly.pdbx_strand_id
1 'polypeptide(L)'
;EGRWIDAQPREDTFVVNIGELLELATNGYLRATVHRVETPPAGRDRLSIAFFLGARLDAVVPLYQLPPQLAAQARGPASDPLNPLLRDVGYNY
;
A
#
# COMPACT_ATOMS: atom_id res chain seq x y z
N GLU A 1 6.81 9.35 14.22
CA GLU A 1 5.39 9.14 14.55
C GLU A 1 4.52 9.84 13.51
N GLY A 2 3.57 9.12 12.91
CA GLY A 2 2.63 9.66 11.93
C GLY A 2 1.35 10.12 12.60
N ARG A 3 0.74 11.20 12.10
CA ARG A 3 -0.62 11.59 12.50
C ARG A 3 -1.62 10.84 11.63
N TRP A 4 -2.66 10.29 12.26
CA TRP A 4 -3.81 9.77 11.53
C TRP A 4 -4.55 10.93 10.86
N ILE A 5 -5.01 10.71 9.64
CA ILE A 5 -5.82 11.65 8.88
C ILE A 5 -7.06 10.92 8.35
N ASP A 6 -8.18 11.62 8.28
CA ASP A 6 -9.41 11.05 7.74
C ASP A 6 -9.41 11.05 6.22
N ALA A 7 -9.71 9.89 5.63
CA ALA A 7 -10.08 9.79 4.23
C ALA A 7 -11.61 9.91 4.11
N GLN A 8 -12.12 11.14 4.15
CA GLN A 8 -13.56 11.41 4.07
C GLN A 8 -14.12 10.95 2.70
N PRO A 9 -15.25 10.22 2.66
CA PRO A 9 -15.87 9.82 1.41
C PRO A 9 -16.22 11.03 0.54
N ARG A 10 -15.94 10.93 -0.75
CA ARG A 10 -16.32 11.94 -1.75
C ARG A 10 -17.07 11.25 -2.87
N GLU A 11 -18.23 11.81 -3.22
CA GLU A 11 -19.05 11.29 -4.32
C GLU A 11 -18.24 11.22 -5.62
N ASP A 12 -18.52 10.17 -6.41
CA ASP A 12 -17.87 9.88 -7.69
C ASP A 12 -16.33 9.76 -7.65
N THR A 13 -15.77 9.33 -6.51
CA THR A 13 -14.33 9.10 -6.38
C THR A 13 -13.99 7.75 -5.77
N PHE A 14 -12.75 7.32 -6.00
CA PHE A 14 -12.13 6.20 -5.30
C PHE A 14 -11.02 6.70 -4.37
N VAL A 15 -10.91 6.07 -3.21
CA VAL A 15 -9.68 6.12 -2.41
C VAL A 15 -8.72 5.09 -2.99
N VAL A 16 -7.53 5.52 -3.38
CA VAL A 16 -6.48 4.63 -3.91
C VAL A 16 -5.30 4.62 -2.94
N ASN A 17 -4.91 3.42 -2.51
CA ASN A 17 -3.73 3.19 -1.70
C ASN A 17 -2.72 2.30 -2.44
N ILE A 18 -1.48 2.33 -1.97
CA ILE A 18 -0.38 1.53 -2.52
C ILE A 18 -0.19 0.29 -1.64
N GLY A 19 0.04 -0.85 -2.29
CA GLY A 19 0.41 -2.10 -1.61
C GLY A 19 1.92 -2.28 -1.48
N GLU A 20 2.33 -3.16 -0.57
CA GLU A 20 3.73 -3.40 -0.20
C GLU A 20 4.60 -3.86 -1.38
N LEU A 21 4.06 -4.65 -2.31
CA LEU A 21 4.79 -5.09 -3.50
C LEU A 21 5.21 -3.91 -4.41
N LEU A 22 4.38 -2.87 -4.51
CA LEU A 22 4.72 -1.67 -5.31
C LEU A 22 5.67 -0.73 -4.54
N GLU A 23 5.59 -0.71 -3.22
CA GLU A 23 6.61 -0.07 -2.38
C GLU A 23 7.99 -0.73 -2.59
N LEU A 24 8.06 -2.06 -2.55
CA LEU A 24 9.28 -2.82 -2.87
C LEU A 24 9.79 -2.48 -4.27
N ALA A 25 8.90 -2.50 -5.26
CA ALA A 25 9.29 -2.28 -6.66
C ALA A 25 9.86 -0.89 -6.91
N THR A 26 9.49 0.10 -6.10
CA THR A 26 9.94 1.49 -6.23
C THR A 26 11.01 1.87 -5.20
N ASN A 27 11.60 0.87 -4.52
CA ASN A 27 12.58 1.07 -3.45
C ASN A 27 12.09 2.01 -2.33
N GLY A 28 10.81 2.01 -2.02
CA GLY A 28 10.24 2.88 -0.99
C GLY A 28 10.00 4.33 -1.41
N TYR A 29 10.03 4.63 -2.71
CA TYR A 29 9.53 5.93 -3.21
C TYR A 29 8.01 6.02 -3.03
N LEU A 30 7.26 5.01 -3.49
CA LEU A 30 5.85 4.87 -3.14
C LEU A 30 5.73 4.15 -1.79
N ARG A 31 4.74 4.54 -0.99
CA ARG A 31 4.56 4.05 0.39
C ARG A 31 3.25 3.29 0.53
N ALA A 32 3.33 2.06 1.01
CA ALA A 32 2.22 1.28 1.52
C ALA A 32 1.80 1.83 2.88
N THR A 33 0.96 2.86 2.87
CA THR A 33 0.50 3.52 4.09
C THR A 33 -0.43 2.63 4.89
N VAL A 34 -0.14 2.50 6.19
CA VAL A 34 -1.04 1.85 7.15
C VAL A 34 -2.37 2.61 7.18
N HIS A 35 -3.47 1.88 7.10
CA HIS A 35 -4.82 2.41 7.15
C HIS A 35 -5.69 1.51 8.03
N ARG A 36 -6.76 2.09 8.59
CA ARG A 36 -7.72 1.39 9.45
C ARG A 36 -9.12 1.91 9.20
N VAL A 37 -10.11 1.12 9.60
CA VAL A 37 -11.51 1.55 9.63
C VAL A 37 -11.96 1.75 11.08
N GLU A 38 -12.66 2.84 11.34
CA GLU A 38 -13.37 3.04 12.60
C GLU A 38 -14.81 2.55 12.45
N THR A 39 -15.27 1.77 13.42
CA THR A 39 -16.63 1.22 13.44
C THR A 39 -17.65 2.35 13.54
N PRO A 40 -18.69 2.39 12.67
CA PRO A 40 -19.71 3.42 12.75
C PRO A 40 -20.48 3.35 14.08
N PRO A 41 -21.08 4.47 14.54
CA PRO A 41 -21.94 4.47 15.72
C PRO A 41 -23.08 3.45 15.61
N ALA A 42 -23.56 2.95 16.76
CA ALA A 42 -24.66 2.00 16.81
C ALA A 42 -25.89 2.53 16.02
N GLY A 43 -26.53 1.64 15.25
CA GLY A 43 -27.67 1.98 14.39
C GLY A 43 -27.28 2.58 13.02
N ARG A 44 -25.99 2.58 12.66
CA ARG A 44 -25.52 2.96 11.32
C ARG A 44 -24.69 1.84 10.70
N ASP A 45 -24.94 1.59 9.42
CA ASP A 45 -24.14 0.68 8.61
C ASP A 45 -23.17 1.45 7.72
N ARG A 46 -22.00 0.87 7.48
CA ARG A 46 -21.03 1.33 6.49
C ARG A 46 -20.76 0.21 5.50
N LEU A 47 -21.03 0.46 4.23
CA LEU A 47 -20.62 -0.42 3.14
C LEU A 47 -19.34 0.12 2.50
N SER A 48 -18.43 -0.79 2.15
CA SER A 48 -17.18 -0.45 1.47
C SER A 48 -16.83 -1.61 0.54
N ILE A 49 -16.44 -1.28 -0.69
CA ILE A 49 -16.04 -2.26 -1.71
C ILE A 49 -14.57 -2.02 -1.98
N ALA A 50 -13.77 -3.06 -1.83
CA ALA A 50 -12.35 -3.02 -2.11
C ALA A 50 -12.04 -3.86 -3.36
N PHE A 51 -11.16 -3.33 -4.21
CA PHE A 51 -10.59 -4.03 -5.34
C PHE A 51 -9.07 -4.02 -5.21
N PHE A 52 -8.45 -5.17 -5.39
CA PHE A 52 -7.00 -5.33 -5.28
C PHE A 52 -6.44 -5.76 -6.63
N LEU A 53 -5.64 -4.88 -7.24
CA LEU A 53 -4.87 -5.22 -8.43
C LEU A 53 -3.47 -5.68 -8.00
N GLY A 54 -3.23 -6.99 -8.07
CA GLY A 54 -1.97 -7.61 -7.67
C GLY A 54 -1.16 -8.15 -8.84
N ALA A 55 0.12 -8.41 -8.57
CA ALA A 55 0.95 -9.23 -9.45
C ALA A 55 0.50 -10.69 -9.41
N ARG A 56 0.84 -11.47 -10.44
CA ARG A 56 0.61 -12.92 -10.44
C ARG A 56 1.41 -13.58 -9.31
N LEU A 57 0.89 -14.66 -8.74
CA LEU A 57 1.53 -15.38 -7.63
C LEU A 57 2.90 -15.97 -8.00
N ASP A 58 3.12 -16.30 -9.28
CA ASP A 58 4.37 -16.83 -9.82
C ASP A 58 5.37 -15.73 -10.24
N ALA A 59 5.03 -14.46 -10.04
CA ALA A 59 5.89 -13.36 -10.45
C ALA A 59 6.95 -13.05 -9.39
N VAL A 60 8.09 -12.54 -9.87
CA VAL A 60 9.09 -11.87 -9.05
C VAL A 60 8.97 -10.37 -9.28
N VAL A 61 8.73 -9.61 -8.23
CA VAL A 61 8.62 -8.15 -8.30
C VAL A 61 9.98 -7.56 -8.72
N PRO A 62 10.04 -6.75 -9.79
CA PRO A 62 11.26 -6.08 -10.22
C PRO A 62 11.58 -4.87 -9.33
N LEU A 63 12.83 -4.40 -9.38
CA LEU A 63 13.18 -3.08 -8.86
C LEU A 63 13.20 -2.12 -10.04
N TYR A 64 12.28 -1.17 -10.07
CA TYR A 64 12.16 -0.22 -11.16
C TYR A 64 13.28 0.82 -11.10
N GLN A 65 13.84 1.14 -12.26
CA GLN A 65 14.71 2.30 -12.40
C GLN A 65 13.84 3.55 -12.45
N LEU A 66 13.85 4.33 -11.38
CA LEU A 66 13.14 5.59 -11.31
C LEU A 66 13.98 6.73 -11.91
N PRO A 67 13.36 7.77 -12.48
CA PRO A 67 14.05 9.01 -12.80
C PRO A 67 14.83 9.54 -11.59
N PRO A 68 16.01 10.17 -11.77
CA PRO A 68 16.89 10.57 -10.66
C PRO A 68 16.20 11.40 -9.57
N GLN A 69 15.26 12.26 -9.96
CA GLN A 69 14.51 13.14 -9.05
C GLN A 69 13.57 12.35 -8.12
N LEU A 70 13.04 11.21 -8.58
CA LEU A 70 12.18 10.34 -7.79
C LEU A 70 13.02 9.35 -6.97
N ALA A 71 14.08 8.80 -7.57
CA ALA A 71 15.01 7.91 -6.88
C ALA A 71 15.64 8.59 -5.65
N ALA A 72 15.97 9.88 -5.74
CA ALA A 72 16.49 10.66 -4.61
C ALA A 72 15.50 10.81 -3.44
N GLN A 73 14.21 10.55 -3.65
CA GLN A 73 13.16 10.59 -2.61
C GLN A 73 12.86 9.21 -2.01
N ALA A 74 13.42 8.14 -2.58
CA ALA A 74 13.22 6.78 -2.11
C ALA A 74 13.84 6.57 -0.73
N ARG A 75 13.08 6.01 0.20
CA ARG A 75 13.51 5.82 1.60
C ARG A 75 13.89 4.38 1.93
N GLY A 76 13.88 3.50 0.94
CA GLY A 76 13.86 2.06 1.15
C GLY A 76 12.46 1.58 1.59
N PRO A 77 12.15 0.29 1.33
CA PRO A 77 10.88 -0.28 1.78
C PRO A 77 10.81 -0.25 3.31
N ALA A 78 9.63 0.03 3.87
CA ALA A 78 9.36 -0.32 5.26
C ALA A 78 9.64 -1.82 5.44
N SER A 79 10.44 -2.13 6.45
CA SER A 79 10.69 -3.51 6.85
C SER A 79 10.08 -3.68 8.25
N ASP A 80 9.02 -4.48 8.32
CA ASP A 80 8.56 -5.05 9.59
C ASP A 80 9.30 -6.38 9.77
N PRO A 81 10.14 -6.54 10.81
CA PRO A 81 10.83 -7.80 11.06
C PRO A 81 9.90 -9.01 11.25
N LEU A 82 8.64 -8.77 11.64
CA LEU A 82 7.62 -9.81 11.82
C LEU A 82 6.81 -10.07 10.55
N ASN A 83 6.93 -9.21 9.54
CA ASN A 83 6.31 -9.36 8.22
C ASN A 83 7.33 -9.02 7.11
N PRO A 84 8.33 -9.89 6.88
CA PRO A 84 9.35 -9.63 5.88
C PRO A 84 8.73 -9.67 4.47
N LEU A 85 8.95 -8.60 3.72
CA LEU A 85 8.46 -8.49 2.35
C LEU A 85 9.41 -9.17 1.36
N LEU A 86 8.88 -10.15 0.64
CA LEU A 86 9.62 -10.95 -0.34
C LEU A 86 9.29 -10.51 -1.76
N ARG A 87 10.29 -10.60 -2.66
CA ARG A 87 10.10 -10.25 -4.08
C ARG A 87 9.31 -11.32 -4.83
N ASP A 88 9.42 -12.58 -4.45
CA ASP A 88 8.60 -13.68 -4.93
C ASP A 88 7.18 -13.52 -4.37
N VAL A 89 6.23 -13.17 -5.23
CA VAL A 89 4.88 -12.75 -4.82
C VAL A 89 4.18 -13.83 -4.02
N GLY A 90 4.22 -15.07 -4.49
CA GLY A 90 3.53 -16.20 -3.88
C GLY A 90 3.99 -16.57 -2.46
N TYR A 91 5.17 -16.13 -2.01
CA TYR A 91 5.64 -16.38 -0.64
C TYR A 91 5.16 -15.35 0.39
N ASN A 92 4.49 -14.27 -0.05
CA ASN A 92 3.88 -13.29 0.86
C ASN A 92 2.43 -13.63 1.24
N TYR A 93 1.90 -14.77 0.75
CA TYR A 93 0.54 -15.29 1.02
C TYR A 93 0.61 -16.64 1.73
#